data_AF-A0A931SC60-F1
#
_entry.id   AF-A0A931SC60-F1
#
_cell.length_a   1.000
_cell.length_b   1.000
_cell.length_c   1.000
_cell.angle_alpha   90.00
_cell.angle_beta   90.00
_cell.angle_gamma   90.00
#
_symmetry.space_group_name_H-M   'P 1'
#
loop_
_entity.id
_entity.type
_entity.pdbx_description
1 polymer ?
#
loop_
_entity_poly.entity_id
_entity_poly.type
_entity_poly.pdbx_seq_one_letter_code
_entity_poly.pdbx_strand_id
1 'polypeptide(L)'
;MALGFDKKDFLDPSKVEAELKRVFDICNGCRRCYNLCPSFNDLFARLDAETVDGDAEKLGTADFRSVTDLCYQCKLCYNHCPYTPPHRWELDFPRLLLRAKVTHVTAKNITATHDTA
;
A
#
# COMPACT_ATOMS: atom_id res chain seq x y z
N MET A 1 -7.94 -5.03 10.47
CA MET A 1 -7.00 -5.65 11.42
C MET A 1 -5.64 -5.57 10.76
N ALA A 2 -4.73 -4.75 11.28
CA ALA A 2 -3.37 -4.68 10.75
C ALA A 2 -2.73 -6.09 10.80
N LEU A 3 -2.27 -6.62 9.65
CA LEU A 3 -1.58 -7.92 9.62
C LEU A 3 -0.34 -7.79 10.53
N GLY A 4 -0.27 -8.60 11.59
CA GLY A 4 0.85 -8.61 12.54
C GLY A 4 2.10 -9.23 11.91
N PHE A 5 3.29 -8.75 12.29
CA PHE A 5 4.58 -9.27 11.79
C PHE A 5 4.84 -10.74 12.17
N ASP A 6 4.21 -11.21 13.23
CA ASP A 6 4.32 -12.54 13.83
C ASP A 6 3.40 -13.59 13.18
N LYS A 7 2.55 -13.18 12.22
CA LYS A 7 1.54 -14.05 11.63
C LYS A 7 2.02 -14.64 10.30
N LYS A 8 1.69 -15.91 10.06
CA LYS A 8 1.91 -16.59 8.76
C LYS A 8 1.30 -15.82 7.59
N ASP A 9 0.23 -15.08 7.85
CA ASP A 9 -0.51 -14.28 6.89
C ASP A 9 0.20 -12.97 6.49
N PHE A 10 1.34 -12.64 7.11
CA PHE A 10 2.02 -11.35 6.91
C PHE A 10 2.48 -11.11 5.46
N LEU A 11 2.80 -12.17 4.72
CA LEU A 11 3.19 -12.11 3.29
C LEU A 11 2.19 -12.83 2.37
N ASP A 12 1.00 -13.19 2.87
CA ASP A 12 -0.02 -13.81 2.03
C ASP A 12 -0.50 -12.79 0.97
N PRO A 13 -0.30 -13.05 -0.34
CA PRO A 13 -0.62 -12.07 -1.38
C PRO A 13 -2.08 -11.61 -1.37
N SER A 14 -3.02 -12.53 -1.14
CA SER A 14 -4.44 -12.20 -1.12
C SER A 14 -4.81 -11.35 0.09
N LYS A 15 -4.19 -11.60 1.25
CA LYS A 15 -4.38 -10.75 2.45
C LYS A 15 -3.77 -9.36 2.28
N VAL A 16 -2.61 -9.29 1.62
CA VAL A 16 -1.93 -8.01 1.33
C VAL A 16 -2.74 -7.17 0.36
N GLU A 17 -3.24 -7.76 -0.73
CA GLU A 17 -4.09 -7.04 -1.69
C GLU A 17 -5.41 -6.58 -1.07
N ALA A 18 -6.05 -7.42 -0.24
CA ALA A 18 -7.25 -7.02 0.49
C ALA A 18 -7.00 -5.81 1.42
N GLU A 19 -5.84 -5.77 2.09
CA GLU A 19 -5.47 -4.64 2.93
C GLU A 19 -5.10 -3.39 2.10
N LEU A 20 -4.46 -3.56 0.94
CA LEU A 20 -4.22 -2.46 -0.01
C LEU A 20 -5.54 -1.82 -0.45
N LYS A 21 -6.52 -2.62 -0.88
CA LYS A 21 -7.84 -2.14 -1.27
C LYS A 21 -8.52 -1.36 -0.16
N ARG A 22 -8.55 -1.92 1.06
CA ARG A 22 -9.12 -1.23 2.25
C ARG A 22 -8.45 0.10 2.51
N VAL A 23 -7.12 0.16 2.50
CA VAL A 23 -6.38 1.40 2.75
C VAL A 23 -6.60 2.41 1.63
N PHE A 24 -6.62 1.97 0.38
CA PHE A 24 -6.78 2.83 -0.79
C PHE A 24 -8.18 3.45 -0.83
N ASP A 25 -9.22 2.70 -0.48
CA ASP A 25 -10.59 3.21 -0.31
C ASP A 25 -10.66 4.30 0.77
N ILE A 26 -10.06 4.06 1.94
CA ILE A 26 -10.01 5.06 3.01
C ILE A 26 -9.19 6.30 2.60
N CYS A 27 -8.09 6.11 1.87
CA CYS A 27 -7.29 7.20 1.33
C CYS A 27 -8.09 8.02 0.31
N ASN A 28 -8.88 7.38 -0.54
CA ASN A 28 -9.76 8.02 -1.51
C ASN A 28 -10.77 8.96 -0.83
N GLY A 29 -11.28 8.56 0.34
CA GLY A 29 -12.23 9.37 1.11
C GLY A 29 -11.65 10.67 1.70
N CYS A 30 -10.33 10.77 1.94
CA CYS A 30 -9.75 11.96 2.58
C CYS A 30 -8.75 12.75 1.72
N ARG A 31 -8.05 12.11 0.77
CA ARG A 31 -7.07 12.68 -0.19
C ARG A 31 -6.00 13.63 0.36
N ARG A 32 -5.85 13.72 1.69
CA ARG A 32 -4.93 14.66 2.37
C ARG A 32 -3.45 14.47 2.02
N CYS A 33 -3.08 13.30 1.49
CA CYS A 33 -1.70 12.95 1.20
C CYS A 33 -1.26 13.27 -0.25
N TYR A 34 -2.17 13.74 -1.11
CA TYR A 34 -1.91 14.00 -2.54
C TYR A 34 -0.65 14.86 -2.77
N ASN A 35 -0.56 16.01 -2.09
CA ASN A 35 0.57 16.94 -2.24
C ASN A 35 1.86 16.48 -1.54
N LEU A 36 1.85 15.35 -0.81
CA LEU A 36 2.97 14.92 0.03
C LEU A 36 3.82 13.83 -0.61
N CYS A 37 3.29 13.05 -1.56
CA CYS A 37 3.99 11.86 -2.05
C CYS A 37 3.49 11.39 -3.43
N PRO A 38 4.41 11.04 -4.36
CA PRO A 38 4.05 10.63 -5.73
C PRO A 38 3.21 9.34 -5.79
N SER A 39 3.35 8.45 -4.81
CA SER A 39 2.51 7.26 -4.67
C SER A 39 1.02 7.63 -4.56
N PHE A 40 0.67 8.72 -3.88
CA PHE A 40 -0.72 9.18 -3.80
C PHE A 40 -1.20 9.87 -5.08
N ASN A 41 -0.31 10.56 -5.81
CA ASN A 41 -0.66 11.11 -7.13
C ASN A 41 -1.07 9.97 -8.10
N ASP A 42 -0.27 8.91 -8.17
CA ASP A 42 -0.58 7.73 -9.00
C ASP A 42 -1.83 7.00 -8.50
N LEU A 43 -1.98 6.80 -7.18
CA LEU A 43 -3.15 6.15 -6.61
C LEU A 43 -4.45 6.88 -6.97
N PHE A 44 -4.51 8.20 -6.78
CA PHE A 44 -5.74 8.95 -7.05
C PHE A 44 -6.01 9.07 -8.55
N ALA A 45 -4.99 9.19 -9.39
CA ALA A 45 -5.16 9.14 -10.83
C ALA A 45 -5.80 7.81 -11.31
N ARG A 46 -5.43 6.69 -10.69
CA ARG A 46 -6.04 5.37 -10.98
C ARG A 46 -7.47 5.26 -10.47
N LEU A 47 -7.73 5.72 -9.25
CA LEU A 47 -9.07 5.74 -8.68
C LEU A 47 -10.02 6.64 -9.48
N ASP A 48 -9.53 7.75 -10.02
CA ASP A 48 -10.30 8.71 -10.82
C ASP A 48 -10.52 8.25 -12.28
N ALA A 49 -9.87 7.16 -12.73
CA ALA A 49 -10.10 6.63 -14.05
C ALA A 49 -11.53 6.08 -14.19
N GLU A 50 -12.19 6.30 -15.33
CA GLU A 50 -13.58 5.89 -15.57
C GLU A 50 -13.82 4.38 -15.35
N THR A 51 -12.82 3.54 -15.59
CA THR A 51 -12.89 2.09 -15.36
C THR A 51 -12.95 1.72 -13.89
N VAL A 52 -12.41 2.57 -13.01
CA VAL A 52 -12.35 2.36 -11.55
C VAL A 52 -13.48 3.13 -10.87
N ASP A 53 -13.73 4.37 -11.26
CA ASP A 53 -14.82 5.23 -10.76
C ASP A 53 -14.85 5.30 -9.23
N GLY A 54 -13.68 5.54 -8.64
CA GLY A 54 -13.48 5.65 -7.19
C GLY A 54 -13.57 4.33 -6.42
N ASP A 55 -13.95 3.21 -7.05
CA ASP A 55 -14.10 1.91 -6.41
C ASP A 55 -12.76 1.16 -6.37
N ALA A 56 -12.12 1.17 -5.19
CA ALA A 56 -10.84 0.50 -4.97
C ALA A 56 -10.90 -1.02 -5.23
N GLU A 57 -12.08 -1.65 -5.21
CA GLU A 57 -12.21 -3.08 -5.52
C GLU A 57 -11.90 -3.41 -6.98
N LYS A 58 -12.05 -2.43 -7.89
CA LYS A 58 -11.73 -2.57 -9.32
C LYS A 58 -10.23 -2.44 -9.63
N LEU A 59 -9.41 -2.06 -8.65
CA LEU A 59 -7.96 -2.03 -8.82
C LEU A 59 -7.37 -3.44 -8.87
N GLY A 60 -6.43 -3.64 -9.79
CA GLY A 60 -5.71 -4.90 -9.96
C GLY A 60 -4.28 -4.85 -9.43
N THR A 61 -3.62 -6.01 -9.45
CA THR A 61 -2.22 -6.17 -9.03
C THR A 61 -1.26 -5.19 -9.74
N ALA A 62 -1.51 -4.85 -11.00
CA ALA A 62 -0.69 -3.89 -11.74
C ALA A 62 -0.78 -2.46 -11.17
N ASP A 63 -1.97 -2.05 -10.71
CA ASP A 63 -2.20 -0.76 -10.06
C ASP A 63 -1.46 -0.70 -8.72
N PHE A 64 -1.61 -1.74 -7.91
CA PHE A 64 -0.91 -1.85 -6.62
C PHE A 64 0.61 -1.76 -6.80
N ARG A 65 1.15 -2.41 -7.83
CA ARG A 65 2.57 -2.37 -8.13
C ARG A 65 3.05 -0.96 -8.49
N SER A 66 2.33 -0.25 -9.36
CA SER A 66 2.69 1.13 -9.73
C SER A 66 2.71 2.05 -8.51
N VAL A 67 1.66 2.00 -7.68
CA VAL A 67 1.58 2.80 -6.46
C VAL A 67 2.72 2.43 -5.49
N THR A 68 3.04 1.15 -5.38
CA THR A 68 4.11 0.62 -4.52
C THR A 68 5.50 1.06 -4.97
N ASP A 69 5.77 1.03 -6.28
CA ASP A 69 7.09 1.38 -6.84
C ASP A 69 7.41 2.87 -6.67
N LEU A 70 6.39 3.73 -6.53
CA LEU A 70 6.53 5.16 -6.23
C LEU A 70 6.63 5.48 -4.73
N CYS A 71 6.62 4.48 -3.85
CA CYS A 71 6.78 4.68 -2.42
C CYS A 71 8.24 4.60 -1.97
N TYR A 72 8.84 5.76 -1.70
CA TYR A 72 10.23 5.88 -1.25
C TYR A 72 10.42 5.79 0.28
N GLN A 73 9.40 5.37 1.02
CA GLN A 73 9.50 5.15 2.48
C GLN A 73 9.93 6.38 3.31
N CYS A 74 9.64 7.59 2.84
CA CYS A 74 9.95 8.85 3.54
C CYS A 74 9.05 9.11 4.77
N LYS A 75 7.93 8.40 4.89
CA LYS A 75 6.94 8.48 5.99
C LYS A 75 6.27 9.85 6.19
N LEU A 76 6.40 10.79 5.26
CA LEU A 76 5.71 12.10 5.34
C LEU A 76 4.19 11.96 5.43
N CYS A 77 3.60 11.04 4.66
CA CYS A 77 2.17 10.77 4.70
C CYS A 77 1.70 10.20 6.04
N TYR A 78 2.53 9.42 6.73
CA TYR A 78 2.20 8.81 8.01
C TYR A 78 2.02 9.89 9.08
N ASN A 79 2.97 10.82 9.18
CA ASN A 79 2.91 11.91 10.17
C ASN A 79 1.73 12.86 9.97
N HIS A 80 1.23 12.98 8.73
CA HIS A 80 0.10 13.86 8.40
C HIS A 80 -1.27 13.15 8.43
N CYS A 81 -1.28 11.81 8.46
CA CYS A 81 -2.51 11.04 8.37
C CYS A 81 -3.28 11.06 9.71
N PRO A 82 -4.56 11.49 9.73
CA PRO A 82 -5.37 11.51 10.96
C PRO A 82 -5.82 10.12 11.41
N TYR A 83 -5.53 9.08 10.62
CA TYR A 83 -6.05 7.72 10.80
C TYR A 83 -4.97 6.70 11.15
N THR A 84 -3.77 7.17 11.49
CA THR A 84 -2.71 6.32 12.05
C THR A 84 -3.13 5.74 13.41
N PRO A 85 -2.56 4.61 13.86
CA PRO A 85 -2.82 4.08 15.19
C PRO A 85 -2.63 5.16 16.27
N PRO A 86 -3.50 5.23 17.30
CA PRO A 86 -4.51 4.24 17.70
C PRO A 86 -5.90 4.42 17.05
N HIS A 87 -6.02 5.18 15.96
CA HIS A 87 -7.30 5.35 15.28
C HIS A 87 -7.88 4.00 14.82
N ARG A 88 -9.22 3.85 14.84
CA ARG A 88 -9.95 2.61 14.49
C ARG A 88 -9.64 2.01 13.11
N TRP A 89 -9.07 2.80 12.19
CA TRP A 89 -8.68 2.35 10.85
C TRP A 89 -7.23 1.89 10.73
N GLU A 90 -6.40 2.18 11.73
CA GLU A 90 -5.02 1.72 11.88
C GLU A 90 -4.18 1.87 10.60
N LEU A 91 -4.23 3.04 9.95
CA LEU A 91 -3.51 3.25 8.69
C LEU A 91 -2.01 3.37 8.92
N ASP A 92 -1.24 2.45 8.34
CA ASP A 92 0.21 2.57 8.18
C ASP A 92 0.57 2.30 6.71
N PHE A 93 0.35 3.32 5.87
CA PHE A 93 0.55 3.25 4.44
C PHE A 93 1.99 2.88 4.04
N PRO A 94 3.06 3.50 4.60
CA PRO A 94 4.43 3.11 4.27
C PRO A 94 4.72 1.64 4.58
N ARG A 95 4.29 1.14 5.75
CA ARG A 95 4.47 -0.26 6.13
C ARG A 95 3.73 -1.21 5.20
N LEU A 96 2.51 -0.86 4.82
CA LEU A 96 1.72 -1.67 3.89
C LEU A 96 2.39 -1.76 2.51
N LEU A 97 2.90 -0.65 1.97
CA LEU A 97 3.60 -0.68 0.68
C LEU A 97 4.94 -1.42 0.75
N LEU A 98 5.65 -1.34 1.87
CA LEU A 98 6.84 -2.18 2.09
C LEU A 98 6.47 -3.67 2.04
N ARG A 99 5.39 -4.06 2.72
CA ARG A 99 4.88 -5.44 2.69
C ARG A 99 4.47 -5.87 1.28
N ALA A 100 3.76 -5.02 0.53
CA ALA A 100 3.40 -5.29 -0.86
C ALA A 100 4.62 -5.54 -1.72
N LYS A 101 5.68 -4.73 -1.55
CA LYS A 101 6.95 -4.90 -2.26
C LYS A 101 7.63 -6.22 -1.95
N VAL A 102 7.75 -6.60 -0.67
CA VAL A 102 8.34 -7.88 -0.24
C VAL A 102 7.53 -9.06 -0.78
N THR A 103 6.21 -8.98 -0.72
CA THR A 103 5.31 -10.01 -1.23
C THR A 103 5.50 -10.25 -2.73
N HIS A 104 5.60 -9.16 -3.50
CA HIS A 104 5.87 -9.22 -4.94
C HIS A 104 7.24 -9.83 -5.30
N VAL A 105 8.28 -9.49 -4.54
CA VAL A 105 9.65 -10.00 -4.75
C VAL A 105 9.71 -11.49 -4.42
N THR A 106 9.08 -11.89 -3.31
CA THR A 106 9.01 -13.30 -2.86
C THR A 106 8.27 -14.17 -3.87
N ALA A 107 7.14 -13.69 -4.42
CA ALA A 107 6.38 -14.41 -5.45
C ALA A 107 7.18 -14.67 -6.74
N LYS A 108 8.23 -13.89 -7.01
CA LYS A 108 9.12 -14.06 -8.17
C LYS A 108 10.35 -14.92 -7.88
N ASN A 109 10.45 -15.51 -6.68
CA ASN A 109 11.66 -16.21 -6.19
C ASN A 109 12.92 -15.34 -6.26
N ILE A 110 12.77 -14.01 -6.23
CA ILE A 110 13.90 -13.10 -6.15
C ILE A 110 14.29 -13.05 -4.68
N THR A 111 15.33 -13.79 -4.30
CA THR A 111 15.90 -13.71 -2.96
C THR A 111 16.87 -12.54 -2.91
N ALA A 112 16.81 -11.72 -1.86
CA ALA A 112 17.91 -10.81 -1.54
C ALA A 112 19.05 -11.67 -0.98
N THR A 113 19.88 -12.23 -1.86
CA THR A 113 21.14 -12.83 -1.42
C THR A 113 22.01 -11.69 -0.89
N HIS A 114 22.32 -11.72 0.40
CA HIS A 114 23.45 -10.97 0.91
C HIS A 114 24.68 -11.76 0.45
N ASP A 115 25.21 -11.45 -0.74
CA ASP A 115 26.53 -11.92 -1.13
C ASP A 115 27.50 -11.35 -0.10
N THR A 116 27.89 -12.21 0.84
CA THR A 116 28.99 -11.96 1.76
C THR A 116 30.26 -12.23 0.97
N ALA A 117 30.77 -11.18 0.32
CA ALA A 117 32.15 -11.14 -0.15
C ALA A 117 33.10 -10.83 1.02
#